data_AF-A0A8I5UEK4-F1
#
_entry.id   AF-A0A8I5UEK4-F1
#
_cell.length_a   1.000
_cell.length_b   1.000
_cell.length_c   1.000
_cell.angle_alpha   90.00
_cell.angle_beta   90.00
_cell.angle_gamma   90.00
#
_symmetry.space_group_name_H-M   'P 1'
#
loop_
_entity.id
_entity.type
_entity.pdbx_description
1 polymer ?
#
loop_
_entity_poly.entity_id
_entity_poly.type
_entity_poly.pdbx_seq_one_letter_code
_entity_poly.pdbx_strand_id
1 'polypeptide(L)' 'MGDFKSISTSAKMVNGRKMTTKKTVENGQERVEVEEDGQLKSLTIRGKKQLLHLDNE' A
#
# COMPACT_ATOMS: atom_id res chain seq x y z
N MET A 1 -11.61 25.10 1.47
CA MET A 1 -11.94 23.74 1.03
C MET A 1 -10.74 22.88 1.34
N GLY A 2 -10.80 22.01 2.34
CA GLY A 2 -9.67 21.17 2.71
C GLY A 2 -9.59 19.96 1.77
N ASP A 3 -8.40 19.65 1.28
CA ASP A 3 -8.14 18.42 0.54
C ASP A 3 -8.47 17.21 1.45
N PHE A 4 -9.47 16.43 1.07
CA PHE A 4 -9.90 15.27 1.85
C PHE A 4 -8.93 14.11 1.62
N LYS A 5 -8.26 13.70 2.69
CA LYS A 5 -7.38 12.53 2.71
C LYS A 5 -7.99 11.45 3.59
N SER A 6 -8.28 10.30 3.00
CA SER A 6 -8.68 9.08 3.72
C SER A 6 -7.55 8.07 3.71
N ILE A 7 -7.23 7.52 4.88
CA ILE A 7 -6.24 6.46 5.02
C ILE A 7 -6.91 5.29 5.74
N SER A 8 -6.86 4.12 5.13
CA SER A 8 -7.32 2.86 5.72
C SER A 8 -6.15 1.90 5.77
N THR A 9 -5.85 1.35 6.93
CA THR A 9 -4.81 0.36 7.10
C THR A 9 -5.42 -0.92 7.62
N SER A 10 -5.05 -2.05 7.04
CA SER A 10 -5.44 -3.39 7.49
C SER A 10 -4.19 -4.25 7.59
N ALA A 11 -4.17 -5.17 8.56
CA ALA A 11 -3.10 -6.13 8.70
C ALA A 11 -3.69 -7.52 8.90
N LYS A 12 -3.05 -8.52 8.32
CA LYS A 12 -3.41 -9.94 8.46
C LYS A 12 -2.16 -10.80 8.52
N MET A 13 -2.26 -11.94 9.19
CA MET A 13 -1.19 -12.94 9.21
C MET A 13 -1.43 -13.94 8.07
N VAL A 14 -0.41 -14.17 7.24
CA VAL A 14 -0.44 -15.15 6.14
C VAL A 14 0.81 -16.00 6.22
N ASN A 15 0.69 -17.31 6.44
CA ASN A 15 1.82 -18.24 6.55
C ASN A 15 2.90 -17.79 7.57
N GLY A 16 2.50 -17.22 8.70
CA GLY A 16 3.41 -16.72 9.72
C GLY A 16 4.01 -15.33 9.44
N ARG A 17 3.74 -14.74 8.27
CA ARG A 17 4.20 -13.40 7.88
C ARG A 17 3.13 -12.36 8.09
N LYS A 18 3.51 -11.15 8.53
CA LYS A 18 2.59 -10.03 8.70
C LYS A 18 2.42 -9.30 7.36
N MET A 19 1.23 -9.42 6.79
CA MET A 19 0.82 -8.69 5.60
C MET A 19 0.07 -7.43 6.01
N THR A 20 0.60 -6.26 5.68
CA THR A 20 -0.05 -4.96 5.92
C THR A 20 -0.49 -4.37 4.59
N THR A 21 -1.72 -3.87 4.51
CA THR A 21 -2.24 -3.17 3.35
C THR A 21 -2.70 -1.78 3.77
N LYS A 22 -2.08 -0.75 3.19
CA LYS A 22 -2.44 0.65 3.40
C LYS A 22 -3.08 1.19 2.13
N LYS A 23 -4.31 1.67 2.25
CA LYS A 23 -5.06 2.36 1.20
C LYS A 23 -5.15 3.84 1.55
N THR A 24 -4.66 4.70 0.66
CA THR A 24 -4.72 6.15 0.78
C THR A 24 -5.54 6.69 -0.38
N VAL A 25 -6.55 7.50 -0.09
CA VAL A 25 -7.32 8.24 -1.08
C VAL A 25 -7.14 9.72 -0.78
N GLU A 26 -6.53 10.46 -1.70
CA GLU A 26 -6.26 11.89 -1.58
C GLU A 26 -6.59 12.55 -2.91
N ASN A 27 -7.37 13.62 -2.89
CA ASN A 27 -7.73 14.38 -4.11
C ASN A 27 -8.32 13.51 -5.24
N GLY A 28 -9.14 12.51 -4.89
CA GLY A 28 -9.72 11.55 -5.82
C GLY A 28 -8.75 10.49 -6.37
N GLN A 29 -7.51 10.48 -5.90
CA GLN A 29 -6.49 9.52 -6.32
C GLN A 29 -6.32 8.44 -5.26
N GLU A 30 -6.40 7.18 -5.70
CA GLU A 30 -6.17 6.02 -4.84
C GLU A 30 -4.72 5.53 -4.95
N ARG A 31 -4.11 5.24 -3.80
CA ARG A 31 -2.84 4.56 -3.64
C ARG A 31 -3.03 3.37 -2.70
N VAL A 32 -2.58 2.19 -3.12
CA VAL A 32 -2.61 0.96 -2.31
C VAL A 32 -1.19 0.41 -2.18
N GLU A 33 -0.75 0.25 -0.95
CA GLU A 33 0.56 -0.28 -0.57
C GLU A 33 0.37 -1.61 0.16
N VAL A 34 1.14 -2.62 -0.24
CA VAL A 34 1.15 -3.94 0.39
C VAL A 34 2.56 -4.22 0.88
N GLU A 35 2.69 -4.43 2.18
CA GLU A 35 3.94 -4.70 2.89
C GLU A 35 3.92 -6.11 3.47
N GLU A 36 5.01 -6.85 3.30
CA GLU A 36 5.26 -8.15 3.94
C GLU A 36 6.39 -7.95 4.96
N ASP A 37 6.12 -8.19 6.24
CA ASP A 37 7.07 -8.06 7.35
C ASP A 37 7.81 -6.71 7.38
N GLY A 38 7.12 -5.64 6.93
CA GLY A 38 7.65 -4.28 6.88
C GLY A 38 8.37 -3.92 5.57
N GLN A 39 8.47 -4.85 4.62
CA GLN A 39 9.02 -4.58 3.29
C GLN A 39 7.91 -4.37 2.26
N LEU A 40 7.93 -3.26 1.53
CA LEU A 40 6.93 -2.91 0.53
C LEU A 40 7.02 -3.83 -0.70
N LYS A 41 6.11 -4.79 -0.83
CA LYS A 41 6.09 -5.75 -1.95
C LYS A 41 5.33 -5.25 -3.17
N SER A 42 4.32 -4.40 -2.99
CA SER A 42 3.48 -3.94 -4.10
C SER A 42 2.94 -2.55 -3.85
N LEU A 43 2.90 -1.76 -4.92
CA LEU A 43 2.31 -0.42 -4.96
C LEU A 43 1.37 -0.35 -6.16
N THR A 44 0.14 0.10 -5.93
CA THR A 44 -0.84 0.37 -6.99
C THR A 44 -1.30 1.81 -6.86
N ILE A 45 -1.26 2.57 -7.95
CA ILE A 45 -1.70 3.97 -7.99
C ILE A 45 -2.76 4.08 -9.08
N ARG A 46 -3.94 4.59 -8.72
CA ARG A 46 -5.11 4.73 -9.62
C ARG A 46 -5.42 3.43 -10.37
N GLY A 47 -5.37 2.30 -9.67
CA GLY A 47 -5.59 0.96 -10.24
C GLY A 47 -4.45 0.42 -11.11
N LYS A 48 -3.35 1.15 -11.31
CA LYS A 48 -2.19 0.69 -12.08
C LYS A 48 -1.09 0.21 -11.14
N LYS A 49 -0.68 -1.06 -11.30
CA LYS A 49 0.44 -1.63 -10.56
C LYS A 49 1.73 -0.93 -10.96
N GLN A 50 2.48 -0.45 -9.98
CA GLN A 50 3.77 0.17 -10.17
C GLN A 50 4.85 -0.90 -10.08
N LEU A 51 5.82 -0.84 -11.00
CA LEU A 51 7.05 -1.62 -10.85
C LEU A 51 7.87 -0.96 -9.76
N LEU A 52 8.03 -1.68 -8.66
CA LEU A 52 8.95 -1.32 -7.61
C LEU A 52 10.28 -1.99 -7.94
N HIS A 53 11.33 -1.21 -8.15
CA HIS A 53 12.69 -1.72 -8.05
C HIS A 53 12.96 -1.94 -6.57
N LEU A 54 12.52 -3.09 -6.05
CA LEU A 54 13.01 -3.56 -4.76
C LEU A 54 14.45 -4.02 -5.01
N ASP A 55 15.40 -3.18 -4.64
CA ASP A 55 16.78 -3.60 -4.48
C ASP A 55 16.77 -4.74 -3.45
N ASN A 56 16.95 -5.97 -3.93
CA ASN A 56 17.26 -7.10 -3.06
C ASN A 56 18.76 -6.97 -2.78
N GLU A 57 19.12 -6.49 -1.59
CA GLU A 57 20.43 -6.75 -1.01
C GLU A 57 20.47 -8.19 -0.49
#